data_AF-A0A7S0ZA03-F1
#
_entry.id   AF-A0A7S0ZA03-F1
#
_cell.length_a   1.000
_cell.length_b   1.000
_cell.length_c   1.000
_cell.angle_alpha   90.00
_cell.angle_beta   90.00
_cell.angle_gamma   90.00
#
_symmetry.space_group_name_H-M   'P 1'
#
loop_
_entity.id
_entity.type
_entity.pdbx_description
1 polymer ?
#
loop_
_entity_poly.entity_id
_entity_poly.type
_entity_poly.pdbx_seq_one_letter_code
_entity_poly.pdbx_strand_id
1 'polypeptide(L)'
;RSYLKAEIGFFFPMLLLKPLELQDGEPLIAYNQRATLVKGFQVLCTDAQLLVDLFVNFDCDLDGQNVFERYVSSLVRIAQGVDIGHVSGPEAARESMLKIEALECLTAMLASMNAWVE
;
A
#
# COMPACT_ATOMS: atom_id res chain seq x y z
N ARG A 1 18.27 4.57 10.60
CA ARG A 1 17.13 4.92 9.73
C ARG A 1 17.14 6.39 9.29
N SER A 2 17.56 7.35 10.11
CA SER A 2 17.60 8.79 9.79
C SER A 2 18.44 9.20 8.57
N TYR A 3 19.45 8.40 8.18
CA TYR A 3 20.32 8.70 7.02
C TYR A 3 19.71 8.34 5.65
N LEU A 4 18.52 7.71 5.60
CA LEU A 4 17.83 7.40 4.33
C LEU A 4 16.47 8.09 4.21
N LYS A 5 16.19 9.11 5.04
CA LYS A 5 14.87 9.75 5.06
C LYS A 5 14.50 10.32 3.68
N ALA A 6 15.43 11.01 3.02
CA ALA A 6 15.20 11.61 1.71
C ALA A 6 14.98 10.51 0.64
N GLU A 7 15.78 9.47 0.68
CA GLU A 7 15.73 8.33 -0.24
C GLU A 7 14.44 7.53 -0.07
N ILE A 8 14.02 7.26 1.17
CA ILE A 8 12.74 6.59 1.45
C ILE A 8 11.59 7.46 0.97
N GLY A 9 11.62 8.76 1.28
CA GLY A 9 10.62 9.72 0.82
C GLY A 9 10.51 9.76 -0.70
N PHE A 10 11.61 9.58 -1.43
CA PHE A 10 11.60 9.56 -2.89
C PHE A 10 11.23 8.19 -3.50
N PHE A 11 11.92 7.13 -3.09
CA PHE A 11 11.82 5.81 -3.71
C PHE A 11 10.60 5.02 -3.25
N PHE A 12 10.15 5.16 -2.00
CA PHE A 12 8.99 4.42 -1.52
C PHE A 12 7.74 4.80 -2.33
N PRO A 13 7.40 6.10 -2.50
CA PRO A 13 6.28 6.46 -3.36
C PRO A 13 6.52 6.12 -4.81
N MET A 14 7.73 6.33 -5.34
CA MET A 14 8.03 6.09 -6.75
C MET A 14 7.90 4.61 -7.13
N LEU A 15 8.42 3.70 -6.31
CA LEU A 15 8.58 2.29 -6.65
C LEU A 15 7.43 1.43 -6.12
N LEU A 16 6.85 1.79 -4.97
CA LEU A 16 5.86 0.95 -4.29
C LEU A 16 4.44 1.49 -4.40
N LEU A 17 4.26 2.82 -4.40
CA LEU A 17 2.92 3.43 -4.37
C LEU A 17 2.43 3.84 -5.76
N LYS A 18 3.20 4.63 -6.51
CA LYS A 18 2.83 5.10 -7.85
C LYS A 18 2.32 3.99 -8.79
N PRO A 19 2.90 2.77 -8.82
CA PRO A 19 2.38 1.71 -9.68
C PRO A 19 0.98 1.22 -9.30
N LEU A 20 0.55 1.43 -8.05
CA LEU A 20 -0.77 1.05 -7.53
C LEU A 20 -1.77 2.21 -7.52
N GLU A 21 -1.30 3.43 -7.73
CA GLU A 21 -2.13 4.62 -7.81
C GLU A 21 -2.80 4.70 -9.19
N LEU A 22 -4.14 4.73 -9.19
CA LEU A 22 -4.90 5.05 -10.40
C LEU A 22 -4.60 6.49 -10.83
N GLN A 23 -4.15 6.64 -12.08
CA GLN A 23 -4.07 7.93 -12.76
C GLN A 23 -5.18 8.01 -13.80
N ASP A 24 -5.82 9.17 -13.91
CA ASP A 24 -6.94 9.36 -14.84
C ASP A 24 -6.50 9.07 -16.28
N GLY A 25 -7.18 8.11 -16.92
CA GLY A 25 -6.91 7.71 -18.30
C GLY A 25 -5.83 6.63 -18.48
N GLU A 26 -5.13 6.23 -17.43
CA GLU A 26 -4.08 5.19 -17.51
C GLU A 26 -4.60 3.81 -17.09
N PRO A 27 -4.23 2.74 -17.81
CA PRO A 27 -4.60 1.39 -17.42
C PRO A 27 -3.86 0.97 -16.14
N LEU A 28 -4.50 0.12 -15.34
CA LEU A 28 -3.84 -0.53 -14.21
C LEU A 28 -2.64 -1.34 -14.68
N ILE A 29 -1.59 -1.36 -13.86
CA ILE A 29 -0.46 -2.25 -14.09
C ILE A 29 -0.90 -3.73 -14.03
N ALA A 30 -0.08 -4.60 -14.63
CA ALA A 30 -0.37 -6.02 -14.71
C ALA A 30 -0.60 -6.65 -13.33
N TYR A 31 -1.55 -7.58 -13.23
CA TYR A 31 -1.91 -8.25 -11.97
C TYR A 31 -0.68 -8.75 -11.19
N ASN A 32 0.27 -9.41 -11.86
CA ASN A 32 1.44 -9.98 -11.20
C ASN A 32 2.31 -8.92 -10.53
N GLN A 33 2.37 -7.71 -11.08
CA GLN A 33 3.10 -6.59 -10.47
C GLN A 33 2.35 -6.09 -9.23
N ARG A 34 1.02 -5.91 -9.32
CA ARG A 34 0.18 -5.55 -8.16
C ARG A 34 0.30 -6.58 -7.03
N ALA A 35 0.16 -7.86 -7.35
CA ALA A 35 0.30 -8.95 -6.39
C ALA A 35 1.69 -9.00 -5.74
N THR A 36 2.75 -8.73 -6.51
CA THR A 36 4.12 -8.65 -5.95
C THR A 36 4.26 -7.50 -4.95
N LEU A 37 3.69 -6.32 -5.28
CA LEU A 37 3.72 -5.17 -4.39
C LEU A 37 2.91 -5.42 -3.11
N VAL A 38 1.71 -6.00 -3.21
CA VAL A 38 0.89 -6.37 -2.05
C VAL A 38 1.62 -7.37 -1.15
N LYS A 39 2.31 -8.37 -1.71
CA LYS A 39 3.15 -9.28 -0.91
C LYS A 39 4.30 -8.57 -0.20
N GLY A 40 4.92 -7.57 -0.84
CA GLY A 40 5.88 -6.71 -0.17
C GLY A 40 5.27 -5.97 1.02
N PHE A 41 4.08 -5.42 0.82
CA PHE A 41 3.31 -4.74 1.86
C PHE A 41 2.92 -5.64 3.03
N GLN A 42 2.57 -6.91 2.80
CA GLN A 42 2.31 -7.87 3.87
C GLN A 42 3.49 -7.97 4.85
N VAL A 43 4.73 -7.92 4.35
CA VAL A 43 5.93 -7.90 5.20
C VAL A 43 6.01 -6.58 5.98
N LEU A 44 5.88 -5.45 5.29
CA LEU A 44 6.05 -4.12 5.90
C LEU A 44 4.97 -3.82 6.95
N CYS A 45 3.72 -4.27 6.74
CA CYS A 45 2.60 -4.07 7.67
C CYS A 45 2.85 -4.69 9.05
N THR A 46 3.76 -5.65 9.16
CA THR A 46 4.06 -6.31 10.45
C THR A 46 5.13 -5.58 11.27
N ASP A 47 5.90 -4.65 10.67
CA ASP A 47 6.91 -3.85 11.38
C ASP A 47 6.28 -2.55 11.92
N ALA A 48 5.85 -2.59 13.17
CA ALA A 48 5.19 -1.46 13.81
C ALA A 48 6.07 -0.19 13.89
N GLN A 49 7.37 -0.36 14.14
CA GLN A 49 8.30 0.77 14.18
C GLN A 49 8.45 1.41 12.80
N LEU A 50 8.48 0.61 11.72
CA LEU A 50 8.48 1.14 10.35
C LEU A 50 7.22 1.96 10.06
N LEU A 51 6.04 1.47 10.44
CA LEU A 51 4.78 2.17 10.20
C LEU A 51 4.74 3.54 10.88
N VAL A 52 5.18 3.59 12.15
CA VAL A 52 5.28 4.85 12.90
C VAL A 52 6.36 5.75 12.31
N ASP A 53 7.52 5.20 11.91
CA ASP A 53 8.57 5.96 11.25
C ASP A 53 8.06 6.59 9.94
N LEU A 54 7.23 5.88 9.15
CA LEU A 54 6.64 6.43 7.93
C LEU A 54 5.70 7.60 8.26
N PHE A 55 4.81 7.41 9.23
CA PHE A 55 3.87 8.46 9.65
C PHE A 55 4.59 9.71 10.17
N VAL A 56 5.47 9.54 11.16
CA VAL A 56 6.17 10.68 11.81
C VAL A 56 7.08 11.41 10.84
N ASN A 57 7.76 10.69 9.93
CA ASN A 57 8.75 11.32 9.05
C ASN A 57 8.16 11.96 7.79
N PHE A 58 6.99 11.51 7.32
CA PHE A 58 6.46 11.92 6.01
C PHE A 58 5.04 12.47 6.00
N ASP A 59 4.26 12.26 7.07
CA ASP A 59 2.85 12.68 7.16
C ASP A 59 2.64 13.76 8.24
N CYS A 60 3.54 13.86 9.24
CA CYS A 60 3.49 14.90 10.27
C CYS A 60 4.19 16.22 9.88
N ASP A 61 4.54 16.40 8.59
CA ASP A 61 5.10 17.63 8.04
C ASP A 61 4.10 18.25 7.04
N LEU A 62 3.88 19.56 7.10
CA LEU A 62 2.96 20.26 6.19
C LEU A 62 3.38 20.14 4.72
N ASP A 63 4.70 20.10 4.47
CA ASP A 63 5.28 19.90 3.15
C ASP A 63 5.63 18.43 2.89
N GLY A 64 5.15 17.52 3.75
CA GLY A 64 5.37 16.09 3.68
C GLY A 64 4.73 15.43 2.46
N GLN A 65 5.27 14.28 2.05
CA GLN A 65 4.76 13.53 0.90
C GLN A 65 3.58 12.60 1.22
N ASN A 66 3.13 12.57 2.48
CA ASN A 66 2.03 11.75 2.97
C ASN A 66 2.21 10.26 2.61
N VAL A 67 3.41 9.74 2.85
CA VAL A 67 3.80 8.39 2.41
C VAL A 67 2.97 7.32 3.13
N PHE A 68 2.69 7.51 4.42
CA PHE A 68 1.89 6.57 5.20
C PHE A 68 0.42 6.59 4.75
N GLU A 69 -0.19 7.76 4.60
CA GLU A 69 -1.55 7.92 4.05
C GLU A 69 -1.67 7.26 2.67
N ARG A 70 -0.76 7.56 1.75
CA ARG A 70 -0.78 6.98 0.40
C ARG A 70 -0.60 5.46 0.41
N TYR A 71 0.17 4.94 1.36
CA TYR A 71 0.31 3.50 1.56
C TYR A 71 -1.02 2.86 1.98
N VAL A 72 -1.69 3.42 3.00
CA VAL A 72 -3.03 2.99 3.42
C VAL A 72 -4.03 3.10 2.27
N SER A 73 -4.07 4.24 1.59
CA SER A 73 -4.96 4.52 0.47
C SER A 73 -4.76 3.56 -0.71
N SER A 74 -3.52 3.16 -0.99
CA SER A 74 -3.22 2.15 -2.02
C SER A 74 -3.83 0.78 -1.69
N LEU A 75 -3.69 0.32 -0.43
CA LEU A 75 -4.29 -0.93 0.03
C LEU A 75 -5.83 -0.85 0.04
N VAL A 76 -6.40 0.27 0.50
CA VAL A 76 -7.86 0.48 0.52
C VAL A 76 -8.43 0.44 -0.90
N ARG A 77 -7.79 1.09 -1.87
CA ARG A 77 -8.22 1.05 -3.27
C ARG A 77 -8.20 -0.36 -3.84
N ILE A 78 -7.16 -1.15 -3.54
CA ILE A 78 -7.10 -2.55 -3.95
C ILE A 78 -8.22 -3.35 -3.29
N ALA A 79 -8.45 -3.17 -1.99
CA ALA A 79 -9.49 -3.87 -1.23
C ALA A 79 -10.92 -3.56 -1.72
N GLN A 80 -11.20 -2.29 -2.03
CA GLN A 80 -12.45 -1.88 -2.69
C GLN A 80 -12.54 -2.51 -4.10
N GLY A 81 -11.39 -2.58 -4.76
CA GLY A 81 -11.23 -3.05 -6.13
C GLY A 81 -11.75 -2.05 -7.14
N VAL A 82 -11.51 -2.36 -8.40
CA VAL A 82 -11.98 -1.56 -9.53
C VAL A 82 -13.32 -2.13 -9.98
N ASP A 83 -14.21 -1.29 -10.51
CA ASP A 83 -15.46 -1.80 -11.10
C ASP A 83 -15.12 -2.57 -12.37
N ILE A 84 -15.06 -3.89 -12.26
CA ILE A 84 -14.71 -4.78 -13.37
C ILE A 84 -15.97 -5.49 -13.87
N GLY A 85 -16.92 -4.70 -14.39
CA GLY A 85 -18.08 -5.23 -15.13
C GLY A 85 -17.72 -6.12 -16.34
N HIS A 86 -16.43 -6.26 -16.66
CA HIS A 86 -15.91 -7.01 -17.80
C HIS A 86 -15.01 -8.21 -17.44
N VAL A 87 -14.70 -8.47 -16.16
CA VAL A 87 -13.81 -9.58 -15.78
C VAL A 87 -14.62 -10.75 -15.24
N SER A 88 -14.57 -11.87 -15.95
CA SER A 88 -15.25 -13.12 -15.62
C SER A 88 -14.26 -14.27 -15.52
N GLY A 89 -14.59 -15.31 -14.75
CA GLY A 89 -13.80 -16.53 -14.71
C GLY A 89 -12.53 -16.41 -13.85
N PRO A 90 -11.39 -17.03 -14.25
CA PRO A 90 -10.19 -17.13 -13.41
C PRO A 90 -9.62 -15.77 -12.99
N GLU A 91 -9.69 -14.77 -13.86
CA GLU A 91 -9.22 -13.42 -13.64
C GLU A 91 -10.04 -12.73 -12.54
N ALA A 92 -11.35 -12.95 -12.50
CA ALA A 92 -12.21 -12.43 -11.44
C ALA A 92 -11.84 -13.04 -10.08
N ALA A 93 -11.54 -14.34 -10.05
CA ALA A 93 -11.09 -15.02 -8.84
C ALA A 93 -9.74 -14.48 -8.35
N ARG A 94 -8.79 -14.22 -9.26
CA ARG A 94 -7.49 -13.63 -8.92
C ARG A 94 -7.64 -12.22 -8.35
N GLU A 95 -8.44 -11.36 -8.98
CA GLU A 95 -8.72 -10.03 -8.44
C GLU A 95 -9.39 -10.11 -7.06
N SER A 96 -10.33 -11.04 -6.85
CA SER A 96 -10.94 -11.27 -5.54
C SER A 96 -9.91 -11.69 -4.48
N MET A 97 -8.94 -12.53 -4.82
CA MET A 97 -7.86 -12.90 -3.89
C MET A 97 -7.00 -11.68 -3.54
N LEU A 98 -6.66 -10.84 -4.51
CA LEU A 98 -5.86 -9.64 -4.27
C LEU A 98 -6.58 -8.64 -3.34
N LYS A 99 -7.93 -8.55 -3.42
CA LYS A 99 -8.73 -7.76 -2.46
C LYS A 99 -8.57 -8.29 -1.03
N ILE A 100 -8.62 -9.61 -0.86
CA ILE A 100 -8.46 -10.26 0.46
C ILE A 100 -7.05 -10.01 0.99
N GLU A 101 -6.01 -10.21 0.18
CA GLU A 101 -4.62 -9.95 0.58
C GLU A 101 -4.41 -8.49 1.02
N ALA A 102 -5.07 -7.53 0.36
CA ALA A 102 -5.02 -6.12 0.76
C ALA A 102 -5.75 -5.85 2.09
N LEU A 103 -6.89 -6.50 2.35
CA LEU A 103 -7.60 -6.42 3.64
C LEU A 103 -6.78 -7.04 4.78
N GLU A 104 -6.07 -8.13 4.51
CA GLU A 104 -5.14 -8.73 5.46
C GLU A 104 -3.99 -7.77 5.80
N CYS A 105 -3.41 -7.09 4.79
CA CYS A 105 -2.41 -6.03 5.02
C CYS A 105 -2.94 -4.92 5.94
N LEU A 106 -4.16 -4.43 5.69
CA LEU A 106 -4.78 -3.37 6.50
C LEU A 106 -5.02 -3.84 7.93
N THR A 107 -5.49 -5.08 8.11
CA THR A 107 -5.70 -5.67 9.44
C THR A 107 -4.38 -5.84 10.19
N ALA A 108 -3.34 -6.34 9.53
CA ALA A 108 -2.00 -6.47 10.11
C ALA A 108 -1.40 -5.11 10.49
N MET A 109 -1.57 -4.09 9.65
CA MET A 109 -1.13 -2.74 9.94
C MET A 109 -1.79 -2.18 11.20
N LEU A 110 -3.12 -2.31 11.32
CA LEU A 110 -3.86 -1.88 12.51
C LEU A 110 -3.40 -2.63 13.77
N ALA A 111 -3.21 -3.94 13.68
CA ALA A 111 -2.72 -4.76 14.78
C ALA A 111 -1.31 -4.32 15.23
N SER A 112 -0.39 -4.10 14.28
CA SER A 112 0.96 -3.61 14.56
C SER A 112 0.96 -2.22 15.18
N MET A 113 0.14 -1.30 14.69
CA MET A 113 0.02 0.03 15.29
C MET A 113 -0.56 -0.04 16.71
N ASN A 114 -1.55 -0.89 16.96
CA ASN A 114 -2.09 -1.09 18.32
C ASN A 114 -1.00 -1.62 19.26
N ALA A 115 -0.25 -2.64 18.81
CA ALA A 115 0.83 -3.24 19.58
C ALA A 115 2.02 -2.30 19.84
N TRP A 116 2.17 -1.22 19.08
CA TRP A 116 3.19 -0.20 19.34
C TRP A 116 2.76 0.82 20.39
N VAL A 117 1.45 1.07 20.50
CA VAL A 117 0.89 2.02 21.47
C VAL A 117 0.81 1.41 22.87
N GLU A 118 0.53 0.10 22.96
CA GLU A 118 0.51 -0.67 24.21
C GLU A 118 1.92 -0.93 24.78
#